data_AF-K2S8P6-F1
#
_entry.id   AF-K2S8P6-F1
#
_cell.length_a   1.000
_cell.length_b   1.000
_cell.length_c   1.000
_cell.angle_alpha   90.00
_cell.angle_beta   90.00
_cell.angle_gamma   90.00
#
_symmetry.space_group_name_H-M   'P 1'
#
loop_
_entity.id
_entity.type
_entity.pdbx_description
1 polymer ?
#
loop_
_entity_poly.entity_id
_entity_poly.type
_entity_poly.pdbx_seq_one_letter_code
_entity_poly.pdbx_strand_id
1 'polypeptide(L)'
;MERSHLRTRRRSTSEGSSAKPVAAAIEWTIDQRVVIINVSLGFTKVETGVLAPALRKAGESGILVFVVMSNAGPKQAAWPASEQRYAIGIHPYSLERNQISSFTADDVPNSNNLIVPGEVVTTYTLRGPNFEIADGTSYAAPIAPAMATLILAYVDENRCEKEEKKAKALVDIWNLSRTVEMTNLLRSLRSAPRNGCRYTLIPMTLFWETSSEAKSDEEDKLIAWDIIKQLLKNQYVSCTRESWDGTESSRARLAHML
;
A
#
# COMPACT_ATOMS: atom_id res chain seq x y z
N MET A 1 -4.54 26.76 -11.50
CA MET A 1 -3.61 25.76 -12.08
C MET A 1 -4.10 24.41 -11.60
N GLU A 2 -4.69 23.62 -12.50
CA GLU A 2 -5.29 22.32 -12.19
C GLU A 2 -4.18 21.35 -11.77
N ARG A 3 -4.12 20.97 -10.50
CA ARG A 3 -3.16 19.96 -10.03
C ARG A 3 -3.73 18.60 -10.40
N SER A 4 -3.18 17.94 -11.43
CA SER A 4 -3.54 16.53 -11.66
C SER A 4 -3.02 15.68 -10.50
N HIS A 5 -3.93 15.05 -9.77
CA HIS A 5 -3.60 14.18 -8.62
C HIS A 5 -3.13 12.79 -9.08
N LEU A 6 -3.46 12.39 -10.31
CA LEU A 6 -2.97 11.18 -10.96
C LEU A 6 -1.99 11.53 -12.09
N ARG A 7 -0.93 10.74 -12.21
CA ARG A 7 0.12 10.89 -13.22
C ARG A 7 0.46 9.53 -13.82
N THR A 8 0.46 9.44 -15.14
CA THR A 8 0.69 8.17 -15.86
C THR A 8 1.95 8.25 -16.70
N ARG A 9 2.87 7.29 -16.53
CA ARG A 9 4.04 7.11 -17.39
C ARG A 9 3.94 5.77 -18.11
N ARG A 10 3.89 5.82 -19.44
CA ARG A 10 3.88 4.61 -20.26
C ARG A 10 5.30 4.07 -20.44
N ARG A 11 5.46 2.75 -20.32
CA ARG A 11 6.68 2.05 -20.72
C ARG A 11 6.82 2.07 -22.25
N SER A 12 8.00 2.45 -22.75
CA SER A 12 8.33 2.30 -24.19
C SER A 12 8.44 0.82 -24.56
N THR A 13 7.82 0.42 -25.67
CA THR A 13 7.57 -0.97 -26.06
C THR A 13 8.68 -1.62 -26.90
N SER A 14 9.83 -0.97 -27.11
CA SER A 14 10.87 -1.53 -27.99
C SER A 14 11.72 -2.65 -27.37
N GLU A 15 11.62 -2.90 -26.06
CA GLU A 15 12.28 -4.04 -25.39
C GLU A 15 11.34 -4.69 -24.36
N GLY A 16 10.86 -5.90 -24.67
CA GLY A 16 10.20 -6.77 -23.71
C GLY A 16 11.10 -7.04 -22.48
N SER A 17 10.50 -7.10 -21.29
CA SER A 17 11.16 -7.43 -20.01
C SER A 17 12.33 -6.56 -19.50
N SER A 18 12.77 -5.51 -20.22
CA SER A 18 13.77 -4.57 -19.69
C SER A 18 13.30 -3.84 -18.41
N ALA A 19 14.13 -3.86 -17.36
CA ALA A 19 13.89 -3.14 -16.10
C ALA A 19 14.21 -1.64 -16.19
N LYS A 20 14.99 -1.23 -17.21
CA LYS A 20 15.43 0.16 -17.41
C LYS A 20 14.27 1.16 -17.57
N PRO A 21 13.24 0.91 -18.39
CA PRO A 21 12.12 1.85 -18.52
C PRO A 21 11.33 2.01 -17.22
N VAL A 22 11.25 0.97 -16.40
CA VAL A 22 10.56 1.01 -15.10
C VAL A 22 11.37 1.82 -14.10
N ALA A 23 12.69 1.61 -14.03
CA ALA A 23 13.56 2.43 -13.20
C ALA A 23 13.50 3.92 -13.59
N ALA A 24 13.55 4.23 -14.89
CA ALA A 24 13.41 5.60 -15.38
C ALA A 24 12.04 6.22 -15.05
N ALA A 25 10.97 5.43 -15.06
CA ALA A 25 9.65 5.89 -14.62
C ALA A 25 9.63 6.20 -13.12
N ILE A 26 10.29 5.39 -12.29
CA ILE A 26 10.41 5.62 -10.85
C ILE A 26 11.21 6.90 -10.57
N GLU A 27 12.35 7.10 -11.24
CA GLU A 27 13.12 8.34 -11.14
C GLU A 27 12.28 9.56 -11.51
N TRP A 28 11.52 9.48 -12.61
CA TRP A 28 10.61 10.55 -13.00
C TRP A 28 9.54 10.81 -11.92
N THR A 29 8.97 9.78 -11.30
CA THR A 29 7.99 9.97 -10.22
C THR A 29 8.57 10.62 -8.97
N ILE A 30 9.85 10.36 -8.66
CA ILE A 30 10.59 11.05 -7.59
C ILE A 30 10.70 12.54 -7.93
N ASP A 31 11.10 12.87 -9.16
CA ASP A 31 11.18 14.27 -9.62
C ASP A 31 9.82 14.97 -9.59
N GLN A 32 8.74 14.23 -9.84
CA GLN A 32 7.36 14.74 -9.74
C GLN A 32 6.84 14.84 -8.30
N ARG A 33 7.61 14.39 -7.30
CA ARG A 33 7.23 14.40 -5.88
C ARG A 33 5.89 13.73 -5.61
N VAL A 34 5.63 12.60 -6.28
CA VAL A 34 4.44 11.79 -5.98
C VAL A 34 4.59 11.15 -4.60
N VAL A 35 3.48 10.79 -3.98
CA VAL A 35 3.49 10.11 -2.66
C VAL A 35 3.34 8.59 -2.81
N ILE A 36 2.67 8.14 -3.88
CA ILE A 36 2.38 6.73 -4.15
C ILE A 36 2.71 6.41 -5.61
N ILE A 37 3.32 5.24 -5.83
CA ILE A 37 3.54 4.63 -7.14
C ILE A 37 2.77 3.30 -7.18
N ASN A 38 1.87 3.16 -8.16
CA ASN A 38 1.25 1.88 -8.49
C ASN A 38 1.98 1.23 -9.68
N VAL A 39 2.41 -0.02 -9.53
CA VAL A 39 3.10 -0.79 -10.57
C VAL A 39 2.33 -2.09 -10.82
N SER A 40 1.52 -2.09 -11.88
CA SER A 40 0.77 -3.25 -12.36
C SER A 40 1.62 -4.19 -13.24
N LEU A 41 2.89 -4.38 -12.87
CA LEU A 41 3.83 -5.29 -13.52
C LEU A 41 4.93 -5.71 -12.54
N GLY A 42 5.77 -6.64 -12.95
CA GLY A 42 6.81 -7.22 -12.11
C GLY A 42 7.67 -8.19 -12.90
N PHE A 43 8.75 -8.65 -12.29
CA PHE A 43 9.83 -9.38 -12.93
C PHE A 43 9.99 -10.75 -12.27
N THR A 44 10.28 -11.78 -13.06
CA THR A 44 10.57 -13.13 -12.55
C THR A 44 11.98 -13.25 -12.00
N LYS A 45 12.86 -12.31 -12.33
CA LYS A 45 14.24 -12.22 -11.83
C LYS A 45 14.41 -10.96 -11.00
N VAL A 46 15.32 -11.04 -10.03
CA VAL A 46 15.72 -9.89 -9.21
C VAL A 46 16.57 -8.95 -10.06
N GLU A 47 16.19 -7.67 -10.11
CA GLU A 47 16.86 -6.64 -10.91
C GLU A 47 17.69 -5.71 -10.02
N THR A 48 18.78 -6.25 -9.46
CA THR A 48 19.64 -5.54 -8.48
C THR A 48 20.43 -4.37 -9.06
N GLY A 49 20.68 -4.37 -10.37
CA GLY A 49 21.55 -3.38 -11.02
C GLY A 49 20.87 -2.03 -11.28
N VAL A 50 19.69 -2.04 -11.91
CA VAL A 50 19.05 -0.80 -12.40
C VAL A 50 17.80 -0.44 -11.62
N LEU A 51 16.94 -1.42 -11.32
CA LEU A 51 15.64 -1.14 -10.70
C LEU A 51 15.73 -1.05 -9.18
N ALA A 52 16.58 -1.87 -8.54
CA ALA A 52 16.75 -1.83 -7.09
C ALA A 52 17.27 -0.49 -6.54
N PRO A 53 18.22 0.23 -7.20
CA PRO A 53 18.61 1.57 -6.80
C PRO A 53 17.47 2.59 -6.90
N ALA A 54 16.70 2.56 -8.00
CA ALA A 54 15.56 3.48 -8.17
C ALA A 54 14.48 3.26 -7.11
N LEU A 55 14.16 1.99 -6.80
CA LEU A 55 13.22 1.63 -5.73
C LEU A 55 13.71 2.07 -4.35
N ARG A 56 15.00 1.91 -4.06
CA ARG A 56 15.60 2.41 -2.82
C ARG A 56 15.46 3.93 -2.71
N LYS A 57 15.79 4.66 -3.77
CA LYS A 57 15.69 6.12 -3.81
C LYS A 57 14.23 6.60 -3.63
N ALA A 58 13.26 5.87 -4.19
CA ALA A 58 11.84 6.14 -3.97
C ALA A 58 11.47 6.00 -2.49
N GLY A 59 11.88 4.90 -1.84
CA GLY A 59 11.66 4.68 -0.41
C GLY A 59 12.35 5.74 0.47
N GLU A 60 13.59 6.12 0.16
CA GLU A 60 14.32 7.20 0.84
C GLU A 60 13.65 8.57 0.66
N SER A 61 12.94 8.77 -0.45
CA SER A 61 12.15 9.96 -0.73
C SER A 61 10.76 9.94 -0.08
N GLY A 62 10.44 8.91 0.72
CA GLY A 62 9.14 8.75 1.37
C GLY A 62 8.00 8.38 0.42
N ILE A 63 8.32 7.71 -0.70
CA ILE A 63 7.33 7.29 -1.70
C ILE A 63 6.95 5.83 -1.47
N LEU A 64 5.65 5.58 -1.32
CA LEU A 64 5.10 4.24 -1.19
C LEU A 64 5.01 3.57 -2.56
N VAL A 65 5.59 2.38 -2.70
CA VAL A 65 5.54 1.61 -3.95
C VAL A 65 4.66 0.39 -3.77
N PHE A 66 3.60 0.30 -4.57
CA PHE A 66 2.67 -0.82 -4.60
C PHE A 66 2.88 -1.62 -5.87
N VAL A 67 3.05 -2.93 -5.75
CA VAL A 67 3.39 -3.79 -6.89
C VAL A 67 2.61 -5.09 -6.80
N VAL A 68 2.10 -5.57 -7.94
CA VAL A 68 1.38 -6.84 -8.01
C VAL A 68 2.31 -8.04 -7.78
N MET A 69 1.83 -9.04 -7.03
CA MET A 69 2.58 -10.24 -6.67
C MET A 69 2.69 -11.25 -7.79
N SER A 70 1.89 -11.14 -8.86
CA SER A 70 1.98 -12.02 -10.01
C SER A 70 1.72 -11.27 -11.32
N ASN A 71 2.53 -11.60 -12.32
CA ASN A 71 2.30 -11.23 -13.73
C ASN A 71 2.50 -12.41 -14.70
N ALA A 72 2.90 -13.58 -14.19
CA ALA A 72 3.28 -14.75 -14.99
C ALA A 72 2.59 -16.04 -14.52
N GLY A 73 1.53 -15.92 -13.71
CA GLY A 73 0.77 -17.05 -13.17
C GLY A 73 1.15 -17.42 -11.73
N PRO A 74 0.59 -18.53 -11.19
CA PRO A 74 0.45 -18.70 -9.76
C PRO A 74 1.67 -19.23 -8.99
N LYS A 75 2.80 -19.45 -9.65
CA LYS A 75 3.91 -20.22 -9.05
C LYS A 75 5.07 -19.40 -8.52
N GLN A 76 5.22 -18.15 -8.96
CA GLN A 76 6.37 -17.33 -8.58
C GLN A 76 5.94 -15.91 -8.27
N ALA A 77 6.21 -15.47 -7.05
CA ALA A 77 6.02 -14.08 -6.65
C ALA A 77 6.92 -13.17 -7.49
N ALA A 78 6.33 -12.12 -8.05
CA ALA A 78 7.03 -11.16 -8.88
C ALA A 78 7.93 -10.25 -8.02
N TRP A 79 9.14 -10.00 -8.49
CA TRP A 79 9.99 -8.95 -7.95
C TRP A 79 9.62 -7.59 -8.58
N PRO A 80 9.61 -6.47 -7.83
CA PRO A 80 9.97 -6.31 -6.42
C PRO A 80 8.85 -6.57 -5.42
N ALA A 81 7.64 -6.98 -5.84
CA ALA A 81 6.50 -7.17 -4.94
C ALA A 81 6.78 -8.16 -3.80
N SER A 82 7.60 -9.18 -4.06
CA SER A 82 8.05 -10.16 -3.06
C SER A 82 9.05 -9.62 -2.03
N GLU A 83 9.59 -8.41 -2.21
CA GLU A 83 10.57 -7.81 -1.32
C GLU A 83 10.00 -6.59 -0.58
N GLN A 84 9.57 -6.79 0.66
CA GLN A 84 8.96 -5.76 1.49
C GLN A 84 9.86 -4.51 1.70
N ARG A 85 11.17 -4.65 1.55
CA ARG A 85 12.10 -3.52 1.60
C ARG A 85 11.88 -2.50 0.48
N TYR A 86 11.26 -2.91 -0.62
CA TYR A 86 11.03 -2.09 -1.80
C TYR A 86 9.57 -1.79 -2.09
N ALA A 87 8.68 -2.74 -1.80
CA ALA A 87 7.30 -2.64 -2.24
C ALA A 87 6.32 -3.28 -1.27
N ILE A 88 5.07 -2.80 -1.34
CA ILE A 88 3.89 -3.43 -0.80
C ILE A 88 3.34 -4.36 -1.90
N GLY A 89 3.45 -5.68 -1.70
CA GLY A 89 2.98 -6.69 -2.63
C GLY A 89 1.46 -6.88 -2.59
N ILE A 90 0.81 -6.90 -3.75
CA ILE A 90 -0.66 -7.05 -3.88
C ILE A 90 -1.01 -8.37 -4.56
N HIS A 91 -1.86 -9.17 -3.91
CA HIS A 91 -2.53 -10.34 -4.48
C HIS A 91 -4.01 -10.02 -4.78
N PRO A 92 -4.56 -10.49 -5.90
CA PRO A 92 -5.98 -10.47 -6.18
C PRO A 92 -6.76 -11.51 -5.36
N TYR A 93 -7.98 -11.14 -5.01
CA TYR A 93 -8.94 -11.92 -4.23
C TYR A 93 -10.30 -11.96 -4.91
N SER A 94 -10.98 -13.08 -4.80
CA SER A 94 -12.35 -13.28 -5.28
C SER A 94 -13.33 -13.06 -4.14
N LEU A 95 -14.13 -11.99 -4.21
CA LEU A 95 -15.21 -11.75 -3.23
C LEU A 95 -16.29 -12.82 -3.33
N GLU A 96 -16.69 -13.19 -4.56
CA GLU A 96 -17.72 -14.20 -4.84
C GLU A 96 -17.32 -15.57 -4.29
N ARG A 97 -16.09 -16.02 -4.62
CA ARG A 97 -15.59 -17.34 -4.17
C ARG A 97 -15.00 -17.29 -2.77
N ASN A 98 -14.87 -16.11 -2.18
CA ASN A 98 -14.36 -15.90 -0.83
C ASN A 98 -12.97 -16.49 -0.60
N GLN A 99 -12.12 -16.46 -1.63
CA GLN A 99 -10.81 -17.09 -1.67
C GLN A 99 -9.81 -16.27 -2.49
N ILE A 100 -8.53 -16.52 -2.28
CA ILE A 100 -7.49 -15.92 -3.11
C ILE A 100 -7.60 -16.41 -4.56
N SER A 101 -7.34 -15.53 -5.53
CA SER A 101 -7.46 -15.86 -6.94
C SER A 101 -6.46 -16.93 -7.37
N SER A 102 -6.91 -17.91 -8.15
CA SER A 102 -6.10 -19.06 -8.58
C SER A 102 -4.92 -18.70 -9.50
N PHE A 103 -4.88 -17.47 -10.01
CA PHE A 103 -3.83 -16.98 -10.92
C PHE A 103 -2.75 -16.14 -10.22
N THR A 104 -2.87 -15.90 -8.90
CA THR A 104 -1.84 -15.19 -8.14
C THR A 104 -0.77 -16.12 -7.59
N ALA A 105 0.40 -15.55 -7.31
CA ALA A 105 1.51 -16.27 -6.70
C ALA A 105 1.17 -16.75 -5.28
N ASP A 106 1.85 -17.80 -4.84
CA ASP A 106 1.88 -18.23 -3.45
C ASP A 106 2.34 -17.10 -2.50
N ASP A 107 2.00 -17.24 -1.22
CA ASP A 107 2.38 -16.26 -0.21
C ASP A 107 3.89 -16.27 0.01
N VAL A 108 4.45 -15.09 0.21
CA VAL A 108 5.88 -14.94 0.49
C VAL A 108 6.07 -14.87 2.00
N PRO A 109 6.88 -15.75 2.61
CA PRO A 109 7.24 -15.65 4.02
C PRO A 109 7.83 -14.27 4.34
N ASN A 110 7.41 -13.69 5.46
CA ASN A 110 7.86 -12.36 5.91
C ASN A 110 7.55 -11.21 4.93
N SER A 111 6.63 -11.40 3.98
CA SER A 111 6.05 -10.32 3.17
C SER A 111 4.70 -9.87 3.73
N ASN A 112 4.15 -8.79 3.17
CA ASN A 112 2.86 -8.25 3.55
C ASN A 112 1.67 -9.12 3.08
N ASN A 113 1.83 -9.86 1.96
CA ASN A 113 0.80 -10.73 1.36
C ASN A 113 -0.60 -10.11 1.37
N LEU A 114 -0.67 -8.84 0.96
CA LEU A 114 -1.89 -8.06 0.98
C LEU A 114 -2.83 -8.59 -0.10
N ILE A 115 -4.08 -8.89 0.25
CA ILE A 115 -5.10 -9.29 -0.72
C ILE A 115 -6.17 -8.20 -0.84
N VAL A 116 -6.54 -7.90 -2.08
CA VAL A 116 -7.62 -6.96 -2.43
C VAL A 116 -8.44 -7.56 -3.58
N PRO A 117 -9.70 -7.11 -3.81
CA PRO A 117 -10.50 -7.62 -4.91
C PRO A 117 -9.78 -7.51 -6.25
N GLY A 118 -9.77 -8.59 -7.02
CA GLY A 118 -9.13 -8.63 -8.34
C GLY A 118 -9.87 -9.50 -9.35
N GLU A 119 -11.06 -9.96 -8.98
CA GLU A 119 -11.99 -10.68 -9.83
C GLU A 119 -13.34 -9.99 -9.79
N VAL A 120 -14.07 -10.07 -10.89
CA VAL A 120 -15.38 -9.45 -11.09
C VAL A 120 -15.29 -7.93 -10.84
N VAL A 121 -14.21 -7.31 -11.29
CA VAL A 121 -13.97 -5.87 -11.13
C VAL A 121 -14.60 -5.12 -12.30
N THR A 122 -15.55 -4.25 -12.01
CA THR A 122 -16.10 -3.31 -13.00
C THR A 122 -15.07 -2.22 -13.30
N THR A 123 -14.66 -2.11 -14.57
CA THR A 123 -13.60 -1.20 -15.02
C THR A 123 -14.00 -0.49 -16.31
N TYR A 124 -13.37 0.65 -16.60
CA TYR A 124 -13.51 1.33 -17.87
C TYR A 124 -12.73 0.59 -18.97
N THR A 125 -13.33 0.38 -20.14
CA THR A 125 -12.67 -0.27 -21.28
C THR A 125 -12.06 0.75 -22.24
N LEU A 126 -10.90 0.43 -22.82
CA LEU A 126 -10.32 1.23 -23.91
C LEU A 126 -10.95 0.92 -25.27
N ARG A 127 -11.86 -0.07 -25.33
CA ARG A 127 -12.50 -0.54 -26.57
C ARG A 127 -13.81 0.19 -26.88
N GLY A 128 -14.21 1.17 -26.08
CA GLY A 128 -15.42 1.97 -26.28
C GLY A 128 -15.80 2.76 -25.01
N PRO A 129 -16.93 3.50 -25.01
CA PRO A 129 -17.35 4.33 -23.87
C PRO A 129 -17.94 3.53 -22.70
N ASN A 130 -17.76 2.21 -22.67
CA ASN A 130 -18.49 1.31 -21.77
C ASN A 130 -17.63 0.82 -20.61
N PHE A 131 -18.31 0.28 -19.60
CA PHE A 131 -17.69 -0.52 -18.56
C PHE A 131 -17.63 -1.99 -18.98
N GLU A 132 -16.61 -2.68 -18.51
CA GLU A 132 -16.47 -4.13 -18.62
C GLU A 132 -16.23 -4.73 -17.23
N ILE A 133 -16.55 -6.01 -17.08
CA ILE A 133 -16.17 -6.80 -15.91
C ILE A 133 -14.88 -7.54 -16.28
N ALA A 134 -13.86 -7.41 -15.44
CA ALA A 134 -12.57 -8.02 -15.71
C ALA A 134 -11.92 -8.63 -14.46
N ASP A 135 -11.09 -9.64 -14.73
CA ASP A 135 -10.31 -10.36 -13.73
C ASP A 135 -8.82 -10.14 -14.00
N GLY A 136 -8.03 -9.99 -12.94
CA GLY A 136 -6.59 -9.95 -13.06
C GLY A 136 -5.89 -9.22 -11.92
N THR A 137 -4.61 -9.57 -11.76
CA THR A 137 -3.71 -8.88 -10.82
C THR A 137 -3.61 -7.39 -11.16
N SER A 138 -3.73 -7.04 -12.44
CA SER A 138 -3.73 -5.65 -12.90
C SER A 138 -4.93 -4.83 -12.43
N TYR A 139 -6.09 -5.46 -12.23
CA TYR A 139 -7.28 -4.79 -11.71
C TYR A 139 -7.28 -4.70 -10.17
N ALA A 140 -6.59 -5.62 -9.49
CA ALA A 140 -6.30 -5.50 -8.07
C ALA A 140 -5.25 -4.42 -7.76
N ALA A 141 -4.24 -4.25 -8.64
CA ALA A 141 -3.11 -3.34 -8.46
C ALA A 141 -3.49 -1.92 -7.98
N PRO A 142 -4.48 -1.22 -8.57
CA PRO A 142 -4.82 0.13 -8.16
C PRO A 142 -5.61 0.24 -6.85
N ILE A 143 -6.17 -0.84 -6.31
CA ILE A 143 -7.10 -0.76 -5.16
C ILE A 143 -6.36 -0.42 -3.85
N ALA A 144 -5.33 -1.20 -3.48
CA ALA A 144 -4.55 -0.92 -2.28
C ALA A 144 -3.88 0.48 -2.28
N PRO A 145 -3.24 0.96 -3.36
CA PRO A 145 -2.71 2.32 -3.40
C PRO A 145 -3.82 3.39 -3.35
N ALA A 146 -5.02 3.13 -3.88
CA ALA A 146 -6.15 4.05 -3.69
C ALA A 146 -6.56 4.15 -2.22
N MET A 147 -6.66 3.03 -1.50
CA MET A 147 -6.94 3.02 -0.05
C MET A 147 -5.86 3.77 0.74
N ALA A 148 -4.58 3.52 0.43
CA ALA A 148 -3.48 4.26 1.05
C ALA A 148 -3.54 5.76 0.76
N THR A 149 -3.93 6.15 -0.46
CA THR A 149 -4.14 7.56 -0.83
C THR A 149 -5.24 8.19 0.01
N LEU A 150 -6.37 7.49 0.20
CA LEU A 150 -7.47 7.97 1.04
C LEU A 150 -7.02 8.16 2.49
N ILE A 151 -6.32 7.17 3.06
CA ILE A 151 -5.77 7.28 4.43
C ILE A 151 -4.88 8.52 4.55
N LEU A 152 -3.94 8.71 3.61
CA LEU A 152 -3.03 9.84 3.65
C LEU A 152 -3.78 11.18 3.50
N ALA A 153 -4.78 11.24 2.63
CA ALA A 153 -5.62 12.43 2.45
C ALA A 153 -6.41 12.76 3.73
N TYR A 154 -7.03 11.76 4.37
CA TYR A 154 -7.74 11.93 5.64
C TYR A 154 -6.82 12.45 6.75
N VAL A 155 -5.62 11.86 6.88
CA VAL A 155 -4.64 12.30 7.88
C VAL A 155 -4.19 13.74 7.58
N ASP A 156 -4.00 14.12 6.31
CA ASP A 156 -3.59 15.48 5.93
C ASP A 156 -4.69 16.53 6.15
N GLU A 157 -5.94 16.23 5.78
CA GLU A 157 -7.10 17.12 5.99
C GLU A 157 -7.32 17.41 7.48
N ASN A 158 -7.25 16.37 8.32
CA ASN A 158 -7.44 16.49 9.77
C ASN A 158 -6.24 17.11 10.50
N ARG A 159 -5.14 17.44 9.80
CA ARG A 159 -4.03 18.22 10.39
C ARG A 159 -4.29 19.72 10.41
N CYS A 160 -5.23 20.23 9.61
CA CYS A 160 -5.52 21.65 9.52
C CYS A 160 -6.46 22.16 10.62
N GLU A 161 -7.12 21.27 11.36
CA GLU A 161 -7.73 21.64 12.64
C GLU A 161 -6.63 21.87 13.69
N LYS A 162 -6.91 22.70 14.71
CA LYS A 162 -6.01 23.15 15.81
C LYS A 162 -5.27 22.03 16.59
N GLU A 163 -5.40 20.79 16.17
CA GLU A 163 -4.82 19.56 16.66
C GLU A 163 -3.46 19.20 16.01
N GLU A 164 -2.89 19.97 15.06
CA GLU A 164 -1.62 19.61 14.37
C GLU A 164 -0.50 19.13 15.32
N LYS A 165 -0.37 19.74 16.51
CA LYS A 165 0.59 19.30 17.54
C LYS A 165 0.24 17.95 18.18
N LYS A 166 -1.05 17.64 18.39
CA LYS A 166 -1.52 16.35 18.90
C LYS A 166 -1.52 15.29 17.79
N ALA A 167 -1.90 15.64 16.57
CA ALA A 167 -1.84 14.77 15.39
C ALA A 167 -0.39 14.37 15.08
N LYS A 168 0.56 15.31 15.07
CA LYS A 168 2.01 15.01 14.96
C LYS A 168 2.54 14.15 16.11
N ALA A 169 1.97 14.29 17.32
CA ALA A 169 2.32 13.46 18.47
C ALA A 169 1.72 12.05 18.41
N LEU A 170 0.64 11.85 17.64
CA LEU A 170 -0.05 10.57 17.47
C LEU A 170 0.39 9.82 16.20
N VAL A 171 0.80 10.54 15.15
CA VAL A 171 1.06 10.01 13.81
C VAL A 171 2.16 10.85 13.14
N ASP A 172 3.33 10.27 12.93
CA ASP A 172 4.31 10.83 12.01
C ASP A 172 3.96 10.39 10.59
N ILE A 173 3.41 11.28 9.76
CA ILE A 173 3.07 10.98 8.34
C ILE A 173 4.31 10.55 7.57
N TRP A 174 5.48 11.07 7.91
CA TRP A 174 6.70 10.66 7.25
C TRP A 174 7.02 9.19 7.57
N ASN A 175 6.75 8.75 8.79
CA ASN A 175 6.77 7.32 9.12
C ASN A 175 5.65 6.55 8.41
N LEU A 176 4.42 7.07 8.35
CA LEU A 176 3.31 6.42 7.64
C LEU A 176 3.58 6.26 6.13
N SER A 177 4.40 7.14 5.55
CA SER A 177 4.84 7.06 4.15
C SER A 177 5.98 6.06 3.94
N ARG A 178 6.40 5.34 4.99
CA ARG A 178 7.30 4.20 4.87
C ARG A 178 6.50 2.92 4.60
N THR A 179 7.03 2.10 3.70
CA THR A 179 6.44 0.82 3.29
C THR A 179 6.03 -0.06 4.46
N VAL A 180 6.86 -0.17 5.50
CA VAL A 180 6.60 -1.00 6.68
C VAL A 180 5.40 -0.48 7.48
N GLU A 181 5.34 0.82 7.75
CA GLU A 181 4.27 1.39 8.58
C GLU A 181 2.93 1.40 7.86
N MET A 182 2.91 1.78 6.57
CA MET A 182 1.69 1.67 5.76
C MET A 182 1.24 0.20 5.68
N THR A 183 2.17 -0.74 5.50
CA THR A 183 1.84 -2.18 5.51
C THR A 183 1.20 -2.58 6.82
N ASN A 184 1.78 -2.18 7.95
CA ASN A 184 1.23 -2.49 9.27
C ASN A 184 -0.17 -1.92 9.39
N LEU A 185 -0.41 -0.68 8.95
CA LEU A 185 -1.73 -0.02 9.04
C LEU A 185 -2.77 -0.77 8.20
N LEU A 186 -2.43 -1.06 6.94
CA LEU A 186 -3.28 -1.85 6.06
C LEU A 186 -3.57 -3.25 6.62
N ARG A 187 -2.62 -3.84 7.36
CA ARG A 187 -2.83 -5.11 8.07
C ARG A 187 -3.71 -4.97 9.31
N SER A 188 -3.62 -3.86 10.03
CA SER A 188 -4.46 -3.58 11.20
C SER A 188 -5.92 -3.34 10.82
N LEU A 189 -6.19 -2.91 9.58
CA LEU A 189 -7.54 -2.79 9.02
C LEU A 189 -8.27 -4.14 8.83
N ARG A 190 -7.60 -5.27 9.05
CA ARG A 190 -8.08 -6.61 8.75
C ARG A 190 -9.41 -6.98 9.44
N SER A 191 -10.33 -7.56 8.66
CA SER A 191 -11.37 -8.47 9.17
C SER A 191 -10.73 -9.84 9.46
N ALA A 192 -10.90 -10.36 10.68
CA ALA A 192 -10.26 -11.52 11.33
C ALA A 192 -9.56 -12.60 10.44
N PRO A 193 -8.46 -13.22 10.92
CA PRO A 193 -7.84 -14.34 10.22
C PRO A 193 -8.81 -15.49 9.97
N ARG A 194 -9.00 -15.86 8.70
CA ARG A 194 -9.46 -17.20 8.36
C ARG A 194 -8.25 -18.12 8.35
N ASN A 195 -8.21 -19.01 9.35
CA ASN A 195 -7.41 -20.24 9.43
C ASN A 195 -6.05 -20.24 8.72
N GLY A 196 -4.98 -19.93 9.44
CA GLY A 196 -3.59 -20.23 9.02
C GLY A 196 -3.07 -19.51 7.77
N CYS A 197 -3.88 -18.71 7.09
CA CYS A 197 -3.49 -18.02 5.87
C CYS A 197 -2.58 -16.82 6.19
N ARG A 198 -1.41 -16.75 5.54
CA ARG A 198 -0.48 -15.60 5.64
C ARG A 198 -0.96 -14.36 4.91
N TYR A 199 -2.15 -14.41 4.29
CA TYR A 199 -2.77 -13.31 3.55
C TYR A 199 -3.56 -12.36 4.44
N THR A 200 -3.52 -11.07 4.10
CA THR A 200 -4.27 -10.01 4.80
C THR A 200 -5.28 -9.36 3.87
N LEU A 201 -6.58 -9.61 4.12
CA LEU A 201 -7.67 -8.93 3.44
C LEU A 201 -7.88 -7.55 4.04
N ILE A 202 -7.81 -6.53 3.18
CA ILE A 202 -8.24 -5.19 3.56
C ILE A 202 -9.74 -5.10 3.27
N PRO A 203 -10.59 -4.92 4.29
CA PRO A 203 -12.00 -4.67 4.06
C PRO A 203 -12.15 -3.33 3.35
N MET A 204 -12.82 -3.33 2.20
CA MET A 204 -13.16 -2.09 1.49
C MET A 204 -14.27 -1.30 2.19
N THR A 205 -14.94 -1.93 3.15
CA THR A 205 -16.10 -1.39 3.87
C THR A 205 -15.77 -0.09 4.60
N LEU A 206 -14.52 0.13 5.01
CA LEU A 206 -14.09 1.39 5.63
C LEU A 206 -14.31 2.64 4.73
N PHE A 207 -14.29 2.46 3.40
CA PHE A 207 -14.34 3.59 2.45
C PHE A 207 -15.55 3.55 1.52
N TRP A 208 -16.32 2.46 1.50
CA TRP A 208 -17.33 2.20 0.49
C TRP A 208 -18.67 1.71 1.02
N GLU A 209 -18.71 1.12 2.22
CA GLU A 209 -20.00 0.93 2.87
C GLU A 209 -20.35 2.27 3.51
N THR A 210 -21.35 2.96 2.95
CA THR A 210 -22.15 3.90 3.72
C THR A 210 -22.53 3.15 4.98
N SER A 211 -22.01 3.57 6.13
CA SER A 211 -22.43 2.99 7.38
C SER A 211 -23.96 3.10 7.37
N SER A 212 -24.67 1.99 7.54
CA SER A 212 -26.15 2.03 7.56
C SER A 212 -26.69 2.93 8.69
N GLU A 213 -25.79 3.38 9.57
CA GLU A 213 -26.03 4.25 10.71
C GLU A 213 -25.69 5.73 10.41
N ALA A 214 -24.91 6.04 9.37
CA ALA A 214 -24.51 7.39 9.02
C ALA A 214 -25.63 8.10 8.26
N LYS A 215 -25.95 9.32 8.70
CA LYS A 215 -27.03 10.14 8.14
C LYS A 215 -26.53 11.14 7.10
N SER A 216 -25.21 11.27 6.93
CA SER A 216 -24.57 12.16 5.95
C SER A 216 -23.13 11.77 5.66
N ASP A 217 -22.60 12.23 4.51
CA ASP A 217 -21.20 12.04 4.10
C ASP A 217 -20.19 12.56 5.14
N GLU A 218 -20.52 13.61 5.89
CA GLU A 218 -19.65 14.13 6.95
C GLU A 218 -19.58 13.20 8.17
N GLU A 219 -20.66 12.50 8.50
CA GLU A 219 -20.64 11.49 9.56
C GLU A 219 -19.81 10.26 9.14
N ASP A 220 -19.91 9.82 7.88
CA ASP A 220 -19.07 8.73 7.35
C ASP A 220 -17.58 9.07 7.40
N LYS A 221 -17.20 10.32 7.05
CA LYS A 221 -15.82 10.80 7.18
C LYS A 221 -15.31 10.76 8.62
N LEU A 222 -16.14 11.17 9.58
CA LEU A 222 -15.78 11.16 11.01
C LEU A 222 -15.61 9.73 11.54
N ILE A 223 -16.49 8.80 11.15
CA ILE A 223 -16.38 7.38 11.51
C ILE A 223 -15.09 6.79 10.93
N ALA A 224 -14.82 7.02 9.65
CA ALA A 224 -13.59 6.56 8.99
C ALA A 224 -12.34 7.12 9.70
N TRP A 225 -12.36 8.41 10.07
CA TRP A 225 -11.28 9.04 10.81
C TRP A 225 -11.07 8.46 12.21
N ASP A 226 -12.15 8.16 12.94
CA ASP A 226 -12.06 7.52 14.26
C ASP A 226 -11.43 6.14 14.18
N ILE A 227 -11.78 5.34 13.17
CA ILE A 227 -11.16 4.04 12.92
C ILE A 227 -9.66 4.21 12.61
N ILE A 228 -9.31 5.09 11.67
CA ILE A 228 -7.91 5.37 11.31
C ILE A 228 -7.10 5.80 12.54
N LYS A 229 -7.64 6.74 13.35
CA LYS A 229 -7.00 7.20 14.60
C LYS A 229 -6.78 6.07 15.60
N GLN A 230 -7.76 5.19 15.80
CA GLN A 230 -7.64 4.07 16.74
C GLN A 230 -6.55 3.09 16.28
N LEU A 231 -6.50 2.77 14.99
CA LEU A 231 -5.51 1.86 14.43
C LEU A 231 -4.09 2.43 14.55
N LEU A 232 -3.92 3.71 14.26
CA LEU A 232 -2.64 4.38 14.41
C LEU A 232 -2.18 4.38 15.87
N LYS A 233 -3.06 4.71 16.83
CA LYS A 233 -2.73 4.64 18.27
C LYS A 233 -2.26 3.26 18.70
N ASN A 234 -2.93 2.20 18.26
CA ASN A 234 -2.60 0.83 18.64
C ASN A 234 -1.21 0.38 18.15
N GLN A 235 -0.75 0.87 16.99
CA GLN A 235 0.59 0.58 16.48
C GLN A 235 1.71 1.22 17.30
N TYR A 236 1.51 2.46 17.76
CA TYR A 236 2.52 3.17 18.54
C TYR A 236 2.54 2.71 20.02
N VAL A 237 1.43 2.20 20.55
CA VAL A 237 1.39 1.60 21.90
C VAL A 237 2.06 0.22 21.95
N SER A 238 2.02 -0.60 20.89
CA SER A 238 2.74 -1.88 20.88
C SER A 238 4.26 -1.70 20.77
N CYS A 239 4.75 -0.72 20.00
CA CYS A 239 6.19 -0.41 19.89
C CYS A 239 6.85 0.03 21.21
N THR A 240 6.08 0.59 22.15
CA THR A 240 6.61 0.99 23.47
C THR A 240 6.65 -0.16 24.48
N ARG A 241 5.92 -1.26 24.25
CA ARG A 241 5.91 -2.43 25.16
C ARG A 241 6.92 -3.51 24.80
N GLU A 242 7.31 -3.64 23.53
CA GLU A 242 8.25 -4.70 23.10
C GLU A 242 9.73 -4.26 23.03
N SER A 243 10.06 -3.01 23.32
CA SER A 243 11.44 -2.47 23.23
C SER A 243 12.06 -2.06 24.57
N TRP A 244 11.44 -2.40 25.70
CA TRP A 244 11.94 -2.10 27.04
C TRP A 244 12.27 -3.39 27.81
N ASP A 245 13.38 -4.04 27.47
CA ASP A 245 14.10 -4.82 28.48
C ASP A 245 14.95 -3.84 29.29
N GLY A 246 14.82 -3.88 30.62
CA GLY A 246 15.46 -2.91 31.51
C GLY A 246 16.98 -3.09 31.65
N THR A 247 17.67 -3.60 30.63
CA THR A 247 19.11 -3.86 30.72
C THR A 247 19.94 -2.58 30.56
N GLU A 248 21.10 -2.57 31.21
CA GLU A 248 22.05 -1.45 31.28
C GLU A 248 22.53 -0.96 29.89
N SER A 249 22.45 -1.83 28.88
CA SER A 249 22.72 -1.53 27.46
C SER A 249 21.76 -0.47 26.88
N SER A 250 20.50 -0.45 27.35
CA SER A 250 19.47 0.49 26.89
C SER A 250 19.70 1.91 27.40
N ARG A 251 20.43 2.09 28.51
CA ARG A 251 20.79 3.41 29.05
C ARG A 251 21.89 4.11 28.24
N ALA A 252 22.80 3.36 27.62
CA ALA A 252 23.91 3.93 26.86
C ALA A 252 23.46 4.63 25.55
N ARG A 253 22.31 4.25 24.96
CA ARG A 253 21.82 4.85 23.72
C ARG A 253 21.21 6.24 23.90
N LEU A 254 20.84 6.62 25.12
CA LEU A 254 20.29 7.95 25.43
C LEU A 254 21.37 9.00 25.72
N ALA A 255 22.61 8.59 26.02
CA ALA A 255 23.71 9.51 26.34
C ALA A 255 24.43 10.09 25.10
N HIS A 256 24.11 9.61 23.89
CA HIS A 256 24.67 10.13 22.63
C HIS A 256 23.68 10.97 21.80
N MET A 257 22.48 11.25 22.34
CA MET A 257 21.46 12.09 21.70
C MET A 257 21.04 13.29 22.57
N LEU A 258 21.86 13.65 23.56
CA LEU A 258 21.87 14.95 24.24
C LEU A 258 23.25 15.56 24.09
#